data_AF-A0A965XT30-F1
#
_entry.id   AF-A0A965XT30-F1
#
_cell.length_a   1.000
_cell.length_b   1.000
_cell.length_c   1.000
_cell.angle_alpha   90.00
_cell.angle_beta   90.00
_cell.angle_gamma   90.00
#
_symmetry.space_group_name_H-M   'P 1'
#
loop_
_entity.id
_entity.type
_entity.pdbx_description
1 polymer ?
#
loop_
_entity_poly.entity_id
_entity_poly.type
_entity_poly.pdbx_seq_one_letter_code
_entity_poly.pdbx_strand_id
1 'polypeptide(L)'
;MDRIQLNLDDYFFIVRSLVFAEIKKLRKTSDVFGDELQLSPESTLGQDPLAFSQDELTLVTGRVAGFFGLPSEKSSELAGLDSLGQWADFLLREIGSRPEVITFFTSGSTGEPKPILREYYFLEQDALHLADMLRGSKRVIGLVPPHHIYGFIYTILIPKVLGAGLEDYRFKRPSTIVKQSRAGDCIVGFPHLWRLCSETRERFPAGVIGTTSTGPCPADIIRSLKRQGLGMMVEIYGSSESG
;
A
#
# COMPACT_ATOMS: atom_id res chain seq x y z
N MET A 1 19.17 -16.90 4.91
CA MET A 1 18.60 -15.66 4.35
C MET A 1 17.11 -15.80 4.45
N ASP A 2 16.49 -15.03 5.32
CA ASP A 2 15.03 -15.05 5.45
C ASP A 2 14.45 -14.45 4.17
N ARG A 3 13.81 -15.31 3.37
CA ARG A 3 13.14 -14.91 2.13
C ARG A 3 11.71 -14.51 2.47
N ILE A 4 11.28 -13.33 2.05
CA ILE A 4 9.95 -12.81 2.37
C ILE A 4 8.97 -13.37 1.33
N GLN A 5 8.04 -14.21 1.78
CA GLN A 5 7.03 -14.82 0.91
C GLN A 5 5.72 -14.03 0.94
N LEU A 6 5.19 -13.76 -0.24
CA LEU A 6 3.84 -13.24 -0.46
C LEU A 6 2.82 -14.39 -0.44
N ASN A 7 1.67 -14.13 0.13
CA ASN A 7 0.52 -15.03 0.20
C ASN A 7 -0.69 -14.41 -0.51
N LEU A 8 -1.79 -15.15 -0.55
CA LEU A 8 -3.01 -14.73 -1.24
C LEU A 8 -3.56 -13.37 -0.74
N ASP A 9 -3.49 -13.12 0.57
CA ASP A 9 -3.97 -11.87 1.16
C ASP A 9 -3.12 -10.67 0.70
N ASP A 10 -1.80 -10.85 0.55
CA ASP A 10 -0.93 -9.79 0.02
C ASP A 10 -1.27 -9.48 -1.44
N TYR A 11 -1.43 -10.51 -2.27
CA TYR A 11 -1.83 -10.37 -3.67
C TYR A 11 -3.18 -9.64 -3.77
N PHE A 12 -4.17 -10.05 -2.98
CA PHE A 12 -5.48 -9.40 -2.95
C PHE A 12 -5.37 -7.94 -2.51
N PHE A 13 -4.62 -7.65 -1.44
CA PHE A 13 -4.45 -6.30 -0.93
C PHE A 13 -3.80 -5.36 -1.95
N ILE A 14 -2.79 -5.84 -2.68
CA ILE A 14 -2.13 -5.11 -3.77
C ILE A 14 -3.09 -4.91 -4.94
N VAL A 15 -3.72 -5.99 -5.44
CA VAL A 15 -4.64 -5.97 -6.60
C VAL A 15 -5.79 -5.02 -6.34
N ARG A 16 -6.46 -5.14 -5.19
CA ARG A 16 -7.55 -4.26 -4.77
C ARG A 16 -7.13 -2.80 -4.82
N SER A 17 -5.95 -2.50 -4.30
CA SER A 17 -5.44 -1.13 -4.28
C SER A 17 -5.09 -0.58 -5.65
N LEU A 18 -4.53 -1.40 -6.52
CA LEU A 18 -4.13 -0.99 -7.86
C LEU A 18 -5.37 -0.81 -8.75
N VAL A 19 -6.30 -1.75 -8.72
CA VAL A 19 -7.57 -1.68 -9.46
C VAL A 19 -8.35 -0.43 -9.10
N PHE A 20 -8.50 -0.15 -7.81
CA PHE A 20 -9.25 1.02 -7.37
C PHE A 20 -8.56 2.35 -7.73
N ALA A 21 -7.23 2.39 -7.72
CA ALA A 21 -6.47 3.55 -8.19
C ALA A 21 -6.68 3.81 -9.69
N GLU A 22 -6.68 2.77 -10.52
CA GLU A 22 -6.93 2.91 -11.96
C GLU A 22 -8.39 3.28 -12.28
N ILE A 23 -9.37 2.69 -11.59
CA ILE A 23 -10.80 3.07 -11.74
C ILE A 23 -10.97 4.57 -11.48
N LYS A 24 -10.39 5.08 -10.39
CA LYS A 24 -10.47 6.51 -10.06
C LYS A 24 -9.85 7.38 -11.14
N LYS A 25 -8.69 6.98 -11.66
CA LYS A 25 -8.01 7.70 -12.74
C LYS A 25 -8.88 7.76 -13.99
N LEU A 26 -9.44 6.62 -14.40
CA LEU A 26 -10.26 6.49 -15.62
C LEU A 26 -11.58 7.25 -15.51
N ARG A 27 -12.26 7.14 -14.36
CA ARG A 27 -13.59 7.74 -14.14
C ARG A 27 -13.55 9.16 -13.58
N LYS A 28 -12.36 9.67 -13.22
CA LYS A 28 -12.15 10.99 -12.59
C LYS A 28 -12.99 11.18 -11.32
N THR A 29 -13.17 10.10 -10.56
CA THR A 29 -13.96 10.10 -9.33
C THR A 29 -13.09 10.44 -8.12
N SER A 30 -13.65 11.20 -7.18
CA SER A 30 -13.00 11.44 -5.88
C SER A 30 -13.13 10.23 -4.96
N ASP A 31 -12.37 10.25 -3.86
CA ASP A 31 -12.47 9.27 -2.78
C ASP A 31 -13.80 9.44 -2.04
N VAL A 32 -14.87 8.84 -2.56
CA VAL A 32 -16.08 8.60 -1.77
C VAL A 32 -15.71 7.52 -0.76
N PHE A 33 -15.79 7.89 0.52
CA PHE A 33 -15.23 7.20 1.69
C PHE A 33 -15.03 5.68 1.59
N GLY A 34 -13.83 5.26 1.18
CA GLY A 34 -13.33 3.92 1.45
C GLY A 34 -14.09 2.78 0.78
N ASP A 35 -14.74 3.02 -0.36
CA ASP A 35 -15.39 1.96 -1.15
C ASP A 35 -14.40 0.82 -1.47
N GLU A 36 -13.12 1.16 -1.66
CA GLU A 36 -12.02 0.18 -1.77
C GLU A 36 -12.00 -0.83 -0.62
N LEU A 37 -12.21 -0.37 0.62
CA LEU A 37 -12.12 -1.22 1.81
C LEU A 37 -13.34 -2.12 1.97
N GLN A 38 -14.43 -1.84 1.26
CA GLN A 38 -15.62 -2.69 1.23
C GLN A 38 -15.46 -3.88 0.27
N LEU A 39 -14.47 -3.81 -0.62
CA LEU A 39 -14.18 -4.91 -1.54
C LEU A 39 -13.53 -6.08 -0.78
N SER A 40 -14.18 -7.23 -0.89
CA SER A 40 -13.70 -8.55 -0.45
C SER A 40 -13.21 -9.38 -1.65
N PRO A 41 -12.52 -10.51 -1.42
CA PRO A 41 -12.13 -11.43 -2.49
C PRO A 41 -13.29 -11.89 -3.38
N GLU A 42 -14.50 -11.95 -2.84
CA GLU A 42 -15.73 -12.37 -3.53
C GLU A 42 -16.42 -11.23 -4.31
N SER A 43 -15.90 -10.00 -4.25
CA SER A 43 -16.48 -8.86 -4.98
C SER A 43 -16.32 -9.04 -6.50
N THR A 44 -17.45 -9.00 -7.22
CA THR A 44 -17.52 -9.39 -8.64
C THR A 44 -17.34 -8.22 -9.61
N LEU A 45 -16.72 -8.45 -10.78
CA LEU A 45 -16.40 -7.45 -11.81
C LEU A 45 -17.59 -6.94 -12.65
N GLY A 46 -18.82 -7.27 -12.26
CA GLY A 46 -20.06 -6.77 -12.89
C GLY A 46 -20.91 -5.89 -11.98
N GLN A 47 -20.45 -5.62 -10.75
CA GLN A 47 -21.16 -4.83 -9.75
C GLN A 47 -20.35 -3.61 -9.35
N ASP A 48 -21.02 -2.49 -9.11
CA ASP A 48 -20.35 -1.30 -8.61
C ASP A 48 -19.59 -1.59 -7.30
N PRO A 49 -18.38 -1.03 -7.11
CA PRO A 49 -17.68 -0.10 -8.00
C PRO A 49 -16.88 -0.77 -9.14
N LEU A 50 -16.86 -2.09 -9.24
CA LEU A 50 -16.04 -2.89 -10.16
C LEU A 50 -16.70 -3.16 -11.52
N ALA A 51 -17.89 -2.62 -11.81
CA ALA A 51 -18.55 -2.79 -13.10
C ALA A 51 -17.79 -2.04 -14.20
N PHE A 52 -16.89 -2.72 -14.92
CA PHE A 52 -16.04 -2.14 -15.95
C PHE A 52 -16.70 -2.12 -17.33
N SER A 53 -16.42 -1.08 -18.13
CA SER A 53 -16.49 -1.21 -19.59
C SER A 53 -15.35 -2.08 -20.12
N GLN A 54 -15.47 -2.59 -21.35
CA GLN A 54 -14.43 -3.44 -21.96
C GLN A 54 -13.05 -2.74 -22.04
N ASP A 55 -13.06 -1.43 -22.33
CA ASP A 55 -11.84 -0.63 -22.41
C ASP A 55 -11.21 -0.43 -21.03
N GLU A 56 -12.03 -0.15 -20.01
CA GLU A 56 -11.57 -0.05 -18.62
C GLU A 56 -10.96 -1.38 -18.15
N LEU A 57 -11.63 -2.50 -18.40
CA LEU A 57 -11.16 -3.82 -18.02
C LEU A 57 -9.80 -4.14 -18.66
N THR A 58 -9.63 -3.80 -19.94
CA THR A 58 -8.37 -3.99 -20.68
C THR A 58 -7.23 -3.17 -20.06
N LEU A 59 -7.49 -1.90 -19.73
CA LEU A 59 -6.49 -1.02 -19.11
C LEU A 59 -6.13 -1.48 -17.69
N VAL A 60 -7.12 -1.83 -16.89
CA VAL A 60 -6.94 -2.27 -15.50
C VAL A 60 -6.20 -3.60 -15.43
N THR A 61 -6.56 -4.59 -16.23
CA THR A 61 -5.86 -5.88 -16.28
C THR A 61 -4.43 -5.73 -16.78
N GLY A 62 -4.21 -4.91 -17.82
CA GLY A 62 -2.88 -4.55 -18.29
C GLY A 62 -2.03 -3.91 -17.19
N ARG A 63 -2.63 -3.06 -16.37
CA ARG A 63 -1.95 -2.45 -15.22
C ARG A 63 -1.58 -3.48 -14.15
N VAL A 64 -2.51 -4.36 -13.79
CA VAL A 64 -2.30 -5.41 -12.78
C VAL A 64 -1.19 -6.36 -13.25
N ALA A 65 -1.29 -6.89 -14.47
CA ALA A 65 -0.25 -7.76 -15.04
C ALA A 65 1.11 -7.05 -15.10
N GLY A 66 1.14 -5.81 -15.58
CA GLY A 66 2.36 -5.01 -15.67
C GLY A 66 3.03 -4.75 -14.32
N PHE A 67 2.25 -4.54 -13.25
CA PHE A 67 2.78 -4.41 -11.88
C PHE A 67 3.57 -5.63 -11.43
N PHE A 68 3.14 -6.84 -11.82
CA PHE A 68 3.83 -8.08 -11.51
C PHE A 68 4.81 -8.53 -12.60
N GLY A 69 5.09 -7.68 -13.61
CA GLY A 69 6.01 -8.01 -14.70
C GLY A 69 5.51 -9.10 -15.64
N LEU A 70 4.20 -9.41 -15.63
CA LEU A 70 3.60 -10.39 -16.52
C LEU A 70 3.42 -9.82 -17.93
N PRO A 71 3.55 -10.67 -18.98
CA PRO A 71 3.35 -10.23 -20.35
C PRO A 71 1.87 -10.03 -20.67
N SER A 72 1.57 -9.37 -21.79
CA SER A 72 0.21 -8.95 -22.15
C SER A 72 -0.80 -10.08 -22.31
N GLU A 73 -0.36 -11.30 -22.63
CA GLU A 73 -1.26 -12.45 -22.77
C GLU A 73 -1.96 -12.77 -21.44
N LYS A 74 -1.25 -12.60 -20.31
CA LYS A 74 -1.79 -12.85 -18.97
C LYS A 74 -2.86 -11.84 -18.56
N SER A 75 -2.86 -10.63 -19.14
CA SER A 75 -3.91 -9.64 -18.93
C SER A 75 -5.26 -10.11 -19.46
N SER A 76 -5.28 -10.82 -20.59
CA SER A 76 -6.51 -11.38 -21.16
C SER A 76 -7.06 -12.54 -20.32
N GLU A 77 -6.19 -13.37 -19.74
CA GLU A 77 -6.60 -14.41 -18.80
C GLU A 77 -7.23 -13.80 -17.53
N LEU A 78 -6.61 -12.74 -16.98
CA LEU A 78 -7.19 -11.98 -15.86
C LEU A 78 -8.56 -11.40 -16.20
N ALA A 79 -8.72 -10.82 -17.40
CA ALA A 79 -9.99 -10.23 -17.84
C ALA A 79 -11.14 -11.23 -17.91
N GLY A 80 -10.86 -12.54 -18.01
CA GLY A 80 -11.85 -13.61 -18.03
C GLY A 80 -12.30 -14.10 -16.65
N LEU A 81 -11.77 -13.54 -15.56
CA LEU A 81 -12.10 -13.93 -14.19
C LEU A 81 -13.11 -12.95 -13.57
N ASP A 82 -14.01 -13.47 -12.73
CA ASP A 82 -15.20 -12.75 -12.28
C ASP A 82 -14.99 -11.91 -11.02
N SER A 83 -13.87 -12.02 -10.32
CA SER A 83 -13.63 -11.35 -9.03
C SER A 83 -12.16 -11.01 -8.78
N LEU A 84 -11.91 -10.02 -7.90
CA LEU A 84 -10.56 -9.64 -7.49
C LEU A 84 -9.85 -10.74 -6.68
N GLY A 85 -10.59 -11.59 -5.96
CA GLY A 85 -10.02 -12.77 -5.30
C GLY A 85 -9.49 -13.80 -6.29
N GLN A 86 -10.23 -14.04 -7.38
CA GLN A 86 -9.75 -14.91 -8.46
C GLN A 86 -8.53 -14.31 -9.17
N TRP A 87 -8.46 -12.98 -9.32
CA TRP A 87 -7.27 -12.31 -9.86
C TRP A 87 -6.06 -12.53 -8.96
N ALA A 88 -6.22 -12.36 -7.64
CA ALA A 88 -5.15 -12.59 -6.67
C ALA A 88 -4.67 -14.06 -6.68
N ASP A 89 -5.59 -15.03 -6.73
CA ASP A 89 -5.26 -16.45 -6.82
C ASP A 89 -4.52 -16.79 -8.12
N PHE A 90 -5.01 -16.30 -9.25
CA PHE A 90 -4.36 -16.47 -10.54
C PHE A 90 -2.93 -15.93 -10.51
N LEU A 91 -2.74 -14.70 -10.04
CA LEU A 91 -1.43 -14.08 -9.94
C LEU A 91 -0.49 -14.87 -9.03
N LEU A 92 -0.97 -15.32 -7.85
CA LEU A 92 -0.16 -16.14 -6.94
C LEU A 92 0.24 -17.49 -7.57
N ARG A 93 -0.63 -18.12 -8.36
CA ARG A 93 -0.31 -19.38 -9.05
C ARG A 93 0.69 -19.19 -10.18
N GLU A 94 0.53 -18.13 -10.97
CA GLU A 94 1.40 -17.85 -12.12
C GLU A 94 2.79 -17.35 -11.71
N ILE A 95 2.86 -16.55 -10.65
CA ILE A 95 4.10 -15.87 -10.21
C ILE A 95 4.78 -16.62 -9.06
N GLY A 96 4.00 -17.33 -8.24
CA GLY A 96 4.45 -17.96 -7.01
C GLY A 96 4.55 -16.98 -5.84
N SER A 97 4.89 -17.50 -4.66
CA SER A 97 4.97 -16.70 -3.42
C SER A 97 6.17 -15.75 -3.36
N ARG A 98 7.03 -15.72 -4.39
CA ARG A 98 8.22 -14.88 -4.45
C ARG A 98 8.42 -14.39 -5.88
N PRO A 99 7.83 -13.25 -6.26
CA PRO A 99 8.01 -12.70 -7.60
C PRO A 99 9.49 -12.42 -7.87
N GLU A 100 9.90 -12.45 -9.14
CA GLU A 100 11.25 -12.02 -9.52
C GLU A 100 11.35 -10.50 -9.53
N VAL A 101 10.29 -9.83 -9.98
CA VAL A 101 10.23 -8.37 -10.16
C VAL A 101 8.89 -7.80 -9.70
N ILE A 102 8.91 -6.54 -9.29
CA ILE A 102 7.72 -5.70 -9.09
C ILE A 102 7.94 -4.39 -9.87
N THR A 103 6.94 -4.00 -10.63
CA THR A 103 6.95 -2.76 -11.41
C THR A 103 6.11 -1.71 -10.70
N PHE A 104 6.76 -0.67 -10.19
CA PHE A 104 6.08 0.50 -9.66
C PHE A 104 5.86 1.53 -10.76
N PHE A 105 4.85 2.37 -10.60
CA PHE A 105 4.57 3.43 -11.55
C PHE A 105 4.55 4.77 -10.85
N THR A 106 5.35 5.71 -11.34
CA THR A 106 5.48 7.03 -10.72
C THR A 106 4.31 7.92 -11.09
N SER A 107 3.86 8.73 -10.15
CA SER A 107 2.77 9.70 -10.31
C SER A 107 3.19 10.94 -11.12
N GLY A 108 4.17 10.83 -12.02
CA GLY A 108 4.94 11.93 -12.60
C GLY A 108 4.09 13.16 -12.98
N SER A 109 4.50 14.33 -12.50
CA SER A 109 3.81 15.62 -12.70
C SER A 109 3.86 16.16 -14.14
N THR A 110 4.35 15.38 -15.10
CA THR A 110 4.66 15.80 -16.48
C THR A 110 4.16 14.86 -17.59
N GLY A 111 3.42 13.79 -17.30
CA GLY A 111 2.90 12.89 -18.34
C GLY A 111 2.43 11.52 -17.86
N GLU A 112 2.36 10.55 -18.79
CA GLU A 112 1.99 9.16 -18.49
C GLU A 112 2.96 8.52 -17.46
N PRO A 113 2.44 7.80 -16.45
CA PRO A 113 3.25 7.13 -15.42
C PRO A 113 4.32 6.22 -16.03
N LYS A 114 5.58 6.45 -15.68
CA LYS A 114 6.68 5.60 -16.16
C LYS A 114 6.81 4.34 -15.29
N PRO A 115 6.90 3.15 -15.89
CA PRO A 115 7.21 1.93 -15.16
C PRO A 115 8.65 1.99 -14.63
N ILE A 116 8.81 1.63 -13.37
CA ILE A 116 10.10 1.40 -12.70
C ILE A 116 10.09 -0.04 -12.23
N LEU A 117 10.85 -0.88 -12.93
CA LEU A 117 11.06 -2.26 -12.56
C LEU A 117 12.04 -2.33 -11.39
N ARG A 118 11.70 -3.12 -10.38
CA ARG A 118 12.57 -3.45 -9.24
C ARG A 118 12.62 -4.95 -9.07
N GLU A 119 13.83 -5.52 -9.03
CA GLU A 119 13.99 -6.91 -8.63
C GLU A 119 13.51 -7.07 -7.19
N TYR A 120 12.69 -8.09 -6.95
CA TYR A 120 12.10 -8.35 -5.64
C TYR A 120 13.18 -8.58 -4.58
N TYR A 121 14.32 -9.15 -4.97
CA TYR A 121 15.48 -9.33 -4.09
C TYR A 121 15.92 -8.03 -3.42
N PHE A 122 16.00 -6.91 -4.15
CA PHE A 122 16.40 -5.63 -3.56
C PHE A 122 15.33 -5.08 -2.62
N LEU A 123 14.04 -5.24 -2.97
CA LEU A 123 12.94 -4.86 -2.08
C LEU A 123 12.95 -5.68 -0.78
N GLU A 124 13.32 -6.97 -0.85
CA GLU A 124 13.53 -7.82 0.34
C GLU A 124 14.68 -7.29 1.19
N GLN A 125 15.82 -6.91 0.59
CA GLN A 125 16.95 -6.36 1.34
C GLN A 125 16.59 -5.03 2.01
N ASP A 126 15.89 -4.15 1.30
CA ASP A 126 15.40 -2.88 1.85
C ASP A 126 14.48 -3.15 3.04
N ALA A 127 13.51 -4.06 2.91
CA ALA A 127 12.60 -4.39 4.00
C ALA A 127 13.32 -4.99 5.22
N LEU A 128 14.27 -5.90 5.02
CA LEU A 128 15.06 -6.50 6.10
C LEU A 128 15.88 -5.45 6.85
N HIS A 129 16.48 -4.50 6.12
CA HIS A 129 17.25 -3.41 6.72
C HIS A 129 16.34 -2.42 7.47
N LEU A 130 15.27 -1.96 6.83
CA LEU A 130 14.38 -0.92 7.36
C LEU A 130 13.53 -1.42 8.54
N ALA A 131 13.21 -2.71 8.59
CA ALA A 131 12.50 -3.32 9.72
C ALA A 131 13.23 -3.16 11.05
N ASP A 132 14.57 -2.97 11.04
CA ASP A 132 15.37 -2.78 12.25
C ASP A 132 14.90 -1.59 13.08
N MET A 133 14.56 -0.48 12.41
CA MET A 133 14.07 0.76 13.04
C MET A 133 12.68 0.61 13.66
N LEU A 134 11.95 -0.44 13.27
CA LEU A 134 10.56 -0.69 13.64
C LEU A 134 10.41 -1.93 14.53
N ARG A 135 11.52 -2.47 15.03
CA ARG A 135 11.54 -3.63 15.93
C ARG A 135 10.62 -3.43 17.14
N GLY A 136 9.93 -4.50 17.50
CA GLY A 136 8.96 -4.50 18.60
C GLY A 136 7.56 -4.02 18.21
N SER A 137 7.36 -3.53 16.99
CA SER A 137 6.02 -3.30 16.45
C SER A 137 5.28 -4.62 16.32
N LYS A 138 4.06 -4.68 16.85
CA LYS A 138 3.18 -5.85 16.82
C LYS A 138 2.13 -5.76 15.73
N ARG A 139 1.84 -4.53 15.30
CA ARG A 139 0.84 -4.23 14.29
C ARG A 139 1.28 -3.01 13.48
N VAL A 140 1.14 -3.11 12.17
CA VAL A 140 1.37 -2.04 11.22
C VAL A 140 0.01 -1.50 10.76
N ILE A 141 -0.16 -0.18 10.84
CA ILE A 141 -1.34 0.53 10.36
C ILE A 141 -0.96 1.25 9.07
N GLY A 142 -1.43 0.75 7.94
CA GLY A 142 -1.15 1.32 6.62
C GLY A 142 -2.07 2.47 6.28
N LEU A 143 -1.51 3.66 6.02
CA LEU A 143 -2.24 4.83 5.52
C LEU A 143 -1.80 5.21 4.10
N VAL A 144 -1.05 4.33 3.44
CA VAL A 144 -0.49 4.53 2.10
C VAL A 144 -0.80 3.34 1.19
N PRO A 145 -0.96 3.54 -0.12
CA PRO A 145 -1.33 2.46 -1.02
C PRO A 145 -0.20 1.43 -1.17
N PRO A 146 -0.47 0.11 -1.05
CA PRO A 146 0.55 -0.92 -1.19
C PRO A 146 1.13 -1.06 -2.61
N HIS A 147 0.49 -0.49 -3.64
CA HIS A 147 0.99 -0.53 -5.02
C HIS A 147 2.03 0.56 -5.34
N HIS A 148 2.41 1.40 -4.37
CA HIS A 148 3.59 2.27 -4.45
C HIS A 148 4.73 1.68 -3.64
N ILE A 149 5.98 1.91 -4.04
CA ILE A 149 7.16 1.30 -3.42
C ILE A 149 7.22 1.50 -1.89
N TYR A 150 6.91 2.71 -1.40
CA TYR A 150 6.87 2.99 0.03
C TYR A 150 5.80 2.16 0.75
N GLY A 151 4.57 2.10 0.19
CA GLY A 151 3.52 1.27 0.74
C GLY A 151 3.87 -0.21 0.66
N PHE A 152 4.36 -0.69 -0.47
CA PHE A 152 4.76 -2.08 -0.66
C PHE A 152 5.76 -2.54 0.41
N ILE A 153 6.86 -1.80 0.60
CA ILE A 153 7.88 -2.15 1.58
C ILE A 153 7.30 -2.09 3.00
N TYR A 154 6.62 -0.99 3.38
CA TYR A 154 6.24 -0.75 4.77
C TYR A 154 4.94 -1.42 5.21
N THR A 155 4.06 -1.79 4.28
CA THR A 155 2.77 -2.42 4.58
C THR A 155 2.67 -3.86 4.09
N ILE A 156 3.55 -4.35 3.21
CA ILE A 156 3.57 -5.77 2.79
C ILE A 156 4.79 -6.49 3.36
N LEU A 157 5.99 -5.99 3.08
CA LEU A 157 7.23 -6.71 3.40
C LEU A 157 7.63 -6.61 4.87
N ILE A 158 7.71 -5.39 5.41
CA ILE A 158 8.13 -5.15 6.80
C ILE A 158 7.25 -5.87 7.83
N PRO A 159 5.90 -5.89 7.73
CA PRO A 159 5.09 -6.65 8.67
C PRO A 159 5.49 -8.12 8.74
N LYS A 160 5.86 -8.73 7.61
CA LYS A 160 6.31 -10.13 7.57
C LYS A 160 7.67 -10.32 8.24
N VAL A 161 8.60 -9.39 8.03
CA VAL A 161 9.91 -9.40 8.73
C VAL A 161 9.73 -9.31 10.24
N LEU A 162 8.79 -8.48 10.69
CA LEU A 162 8.53 -8.25 12.11
C LEU A 162 7.62 -9.30 12.76
N GLY A 163 6.94 -10.15 11.98
CA GLY A 163 5.84 -10.99 12.47
C GLY A 163 4.66 -10.16 12.99
N ALA A 164 4.46 -8.95 12.45
CA ALA A 164 3.42 -8.02 12.86
C ALA A 164 2.15 -8.19 12.02
N GLY A 165 0.99 -7.96 12.63
CA GLY A 165 -0.27 -7.87 11.90
C GLY A 165 -0.32 -6.59 11.04
N LEU A 166 -1.17 -6.58 10.01
CA LEU A 166 -1.41 -5.41 9.16
C LEU A 166 -2.88 -5.00 9.23
N GLU A 167 -3.13 -3.70 9.38
CA GLU A 167 -4.46 -3.11 9.24
C GLU A 167 -4.45 -1.93 8.25
N ASP A 168 -5.39 -1.92 7.31
CA ASP A 168 -5.51 -0.89 6.27
C ASP A 168 -6.48 0.22 6.69
N TYR A 169 -5.93 1.41 6.95
CA TYR A 169 -6.64 2.56 7.50
C TYR A 169 -6.68 3.76 6.53
N ARG A 170 -6.35 3.56 5.24
CA ARG A 170 -6.22 4.62 4.22
C ARG A 170 -7.39 5.60 4.09
N PHE A 171 -8.59 5.20 4.49
CA PHE A 171 -9.79 6.05 4.40
C PHE A 171 -10.43 6.34 5.77
N LYS A 172 -9.74 6.01 6.87
CA LYS A 172 -10.19 6.35 8.22
C LYS A 172 -9.95 7.83 8.51
N ARG A 173 -10.86 8.43 9.27
CA ARG A 173 -10.69 9.82 9.72
C ARG A 173 -9.44 9.94 10.59
N PRO A 174 -8.69 11.06 10.52
CA PRO A 174 -7.49 11.30 11.33
C PRO A 174 -7.70 11.02 12.82
N SER A 175 -8.81 11.49 13.41
CA SER A 175 -9.11 11.23 14.82
C SER A 175 -9.35 9.74 15.13
N THR A 176 -9.88 8.97 14.17
CA THR A 176 -10.08 7.53 14.32
C THR A 176 -8.75 6.78 14.28
N ILE A 177 -7.85 7.18 13.39
CA ILE A 177 -6.48 6.62 13.31
C ILE A 177 -5.79 6.74 14.66
N VAL A 178 -5.81 7.94 15.27
CA VAL A 178 -5.19 8.15 16.59
C VAL A 178 -5.91 7.36 17.69
N LYS A 179 -7.25 7.43 17.77
CA LYS A 179 -8.04 6.74 18.82
C LYS A 179 -7.91 5.22 18.80
N GLN A 180 -7.78 4.62 17.63
CA GLN A 180 -7.72 3.17 17.47
C GLN A 180 -6.29 2.63 17.50
N SER A 181 -5.29 3.52 17.53
CA SER A 181 -3.91 3.13 17.76
C SER A 181 -3.74 2.56 19.18
N ARG A 182 -2.75 1.67 19.33
CA ARG A 182 -2.43 0.91 20.54
C ARG A 182 -0.91 0.88 20.71
N ALA A 183 -0.46 0.62 21.94
CA ALA A 183 0.98 0.45 22.19
C ALA A 183 1.55 -0.69 21.34
N GLY A 184 2.68 -0.43 20.66
CA GLY A 184 3.28 -1.37 19.71
C GLY A 184 2.74 -1.25 18.28
N ASP A 185 1.93 -0.24 17.97
CA ASP A 185 1.57 0.07 16.59
C ASP A 185 2.67 0.87 15.88
N CYS A 186 2.93 0.53 14.62
CA CYS A 186 3.66 1.35 13.67
C CYS A 186 2.69 1.88 12.61
N ILE A 187 2.51 3.20 12.56
CA ILE A 187 1.62 3.88 11.62
C ILE A 187 2.44 4.35 10.41
N VAL A 188 2.09 3.84 9.23
CA VAL A 188 2.77 4.15 7.97
C VAL A 188 2.01 5.26 7.26
N GLY A 189 2.49 6.50 7.41
CA GLY A 189 1.83 7.71 6.93
C GLY A 189 2.69 8.55 5.99
N PHE A 190 2.17 9.73 5.65
CA PHE A 190 2.81 10.73 4.79
C PHE A 190 2.46 12.15 5.28
N PRO A 191 3.22 13.19 4.91
CA PRO A 191 3.18 14.50 5.56
C PRO A 191 1.79 15.13 5.69
N HIS A 192 0.96 15.03 4.65
CA HIS A 192 -0.39 15.59 4.68
C HIS A 192 -1.26 14.91 5.75
N LEU A 193 -1.23 13.58 5.85
CA LEU A 193 -2.00 12.85 6.84
C LEU A 193 -1.48 13.09 8.26
N TRP A 194 -0.17 13.25 8.42
CA TRP A 194 0.45 13.64 9.68
C TRP A 194 0.01 15.03 10.14
N ARG A 195 -0.10 15.99 9.21
CA ARG A 195 -0.68 17.30 9.48
C ARG A 195 -2.10 17.17 10.03
N LEU A 196 -2.97 16.43 9.34
CA LEU A 196 -4.35 16.25 9.75
C LEU A 196 -4.47 15.56 11.12
N CYS A 197 -3.61 14.57 11.40
CA CYS A 197 -3.55 13.94 12.73
C CYS A 197 -3.11 14.94 13.82
N SER A 198 -2.15 15.81 13.50
CA SER A 198 -1.66 16.84 14.43
C SER A 198 -2.69 17.92 14.75
N GLU A 199 -3.68 18.12 13.88
CA GLU A 199 -4.80 19.06 14.08
C GLU A 199 -5.92 18.44 14.95
N THR A 200 -5.86 17.14 15.24
CA THR A 200 -6.80 16.49 16.17
C THR A 200 -6.50 16.84 17.63
N ARG A 201 -7.48 16.61 18.52
CA ARG A 201 -7.28 16.72 19.99
C ARG A 201 -6.92 15.38 20.64
N GLU A 202 -6.66 14.37 19.83
CA GLU A 202 -6.44 13.01 20.29
C GLU A 202 -4.99 12.82 20.76
N ARG A 203 -4.77 11.80 21.59
CA ARG A 203 -3.44 11.42 22.06
C ARG A 203 -3.09 10.01 21.64
N PHE A 204 -1.87 9.83 21.16
CA PHE A 204 -1.34 8.50 20.87
C PHE A 204 -1.00 7.78 22.19
N PRO A 205 -1.24 6.47 22.26
CA PRO A 205 -0.66 5.63 23.30
C PRO A 205 0.87 5.67 23.27
N ALA A 206 1.48 5.40 24.43
CA ALA A 206 2.94 5.30 24.52
C ALA A 206 3.48 4.18 23.62
N GLY A 207 4.61 4.44 22.97
CA GLY A 207 5.30 3.47 22.12
C GLY A 207 4.72 3.30 20.71
N VAL A 208 3.78 4.15 20.28
CA VAL A 208 3.39 4.22 18.86
C VAL A 208 4.51 4.86 18.05
N ILE A 209 4.90 4.20 16.96
CA ILE A 209 5.88 4.68 15.98
C ILE A 209 5.12 5.22 14.77
N GLY A 210 5.53 6.37 14.24
CA GLY A 210 5.09 6.88 12.94
C GLY A 210 6.22 6.79 11.93
N THR A 211 5.91 6.45 10.67
CA THR A 211 6.82 6.62 9.54
C THR A 211 6.28 7.66 8.57
N THR A 212 7.17 8.41 7.93
CA THR A 212 6.80 9.36 6.88
C THR A 212 7.77 9.31 5.71
N SER A 213 7.23 9.39 4.51
CA SER A 213 8.00 9.50 3.25
C SER A 213 7.22 10.38 2.26
N THR A 214 7.47 10.23 0.96
CA THR A 214 6.74 10.89 -0.14
C THR A 214 6.77 12.42 -0.14
N GLY A 215 7.67 13.03 0.63
CA GLY A 215 7.86 14.46 0.74
C GLY A 215 8.40 14.87 2.12
N PRO A 216 8.99 16.07 2.25
CA PRO A 216 9.47 16.56 3.54
C PRO A 216 8.31 16.77 4.51
N CYS A 217 8.42 16.24 5.73
CA CYS A 217 7.46 16.50 6.79
C CYS A 217 7.91 17.72 7.62
N PRO A 218 7.11 18.79 7.71
CA PRO A 218 7.45 19.95 8.53
C PRO A 218 7.75 19.60 9.99
N ALA A 219 8.87 20.11 10.52
CA ALA A 219 9.34 19.78 11.86
C ALA A 219 8.38 20.23 12.99
N ASP A 220 7.56 21.24 12.75
CA ASP A 220 6.49 21.67 13.66
C ASP A 220 5.35 20.66 13.77
N ILE A 221 4.98 19.98 12.66
CA ILE A 221 4.01 18.88 12.66
C ILE A 221 4.53 17.72 13.51
N ILE A 222 5.78 17.29 13.30
CA ILE A 222 6.40 16.20 14.07
C ILE A 222 6.45 16.56 15.56
N ARG A 223 6.82 17.80 15.90
CA ARG A 223 6.81 18.28 17.29
C ARG A 223 5.41 18.27 17.89
N SER A 224 4.38 18.59 17.11
CA SER A 224 2.99 18.54 17.56
C SER A 224 2.55 17.11 17.86
N LEU A 225 2.83 16.17 16.96
CA LEU A 225 2.52 14.74 17.14
C LEU A 225 3.24 14.16 18.37
N LYS A 226 4.52 14.51 18.59
CA LYS A 226 5.26 14.12 19.79
C LYS A 226 4.61 14.67 21.07
N ARG A 227 4.13 15.93 21.08
CA ARG A 227 3.36 16.48 22.22
C ARG A 227 2.01 15.77 22.44
N GLN A 228 1.43 15.23 21.38
CA GLN A 228 0.22 14.38 21.42
C GLN A 228 0.53 12.93 21.86
N GLY A 229 1.79 12.57 22.10
CA GLY A 229 2.16 11.27 22.65
C GLY A 229 2.74 10.29 21.64
N LEU A 230 2.94 10.69 20.37
CA LEU A 230 3.66 9.85 19.40
C LEU A 230 5.08 9.60 19.92
N GLY A 231 5.46 8.33 20.08
CA GLY A 231 6.75 7.97 20.68
C GLY A 231 7.92 8.34 19.78
N MET A 232 7.81 8.03 18.49
CA MET A 232 8.85 8.25 17.50
C MET A 232 8.26 8.58 16.14
N MET A 233 8.98 9.40 15.37
CA MET A 233 8.76 9.59 13.94
C MET A 233 10.03 9.18 13.21
N VAL A 234 9.91 8.27 12.26
CA VAL A 234 10.98 7.84 11.35
C VAL A 234 10.73 8.51 10.00
N GLU A 235 11.65 9.40 9.62
CA GLU A 235 11.61 10.08 8.32
C GLU A 235 12.44 9.29 7.31
N ILE A 236 11.82 8.93 6.19
CA ILE A 236 12.41 8.06 5.17
C ILE A 236 12.62 8.89 3.93
N TYR A 237 13.89 9.16 3.64
CA TYR A 237 14.34 9.85 2.45
C TYR A 237 14.68 8.81 1.37
N GLY A 238 13.86 8.75 0.33
CA GLY A 238 14.05 7.89 -0.83
C GLY A 238 13.15 8.35 -1.97
N SER A 239 13.52 8.01 -3.20
CA SER A 239 12.69 8.18 -4.40
C SER A 239 12.32 6.81 -4.97
N SER A 240 11.36 6.77 -5.89
CA SER A 240 11.00 5.50 -6.55
C SER A 240 12.18 4.91 -7.34
N GLU A 241 13.12 5.77 -7.73
CA GLU A 241 14.35 5.44 -8.44
C GLU A 241 15.49 5.00 -7.51
N SER A 242 15.59 5.55 -6.30
CA SER A 242 16.73 5.24 -5.41
C SER A 242 16.55 3.96 -4.61
N GLY A 243 15.30 3.60 -4.26
CA GLY A 243 15.10 2.73 -3.10
C GLY A 243 15.44 3.47 -1.81
#